data_AF-A0AAE0T213-F1
#
_entry.id   AF-A0AAE0T213-F1
#
_cell.length_a   1.000
_cell.length_b   1.000
_cell.length_c   1.000
_cell.angle_alpha   90.00
_cell.angle_beta   90.00
_cell.angle_gamma   90.00
#
_symmetry.space_group_name_H-M   'P 1'
#
loop_
_entity.id
_entity.type
_entity.pdbx_description
1 polymer ?
#
loop_
_entity_poly.entity_id
_entity_poly.type
_entity_poly.pdbx_seq_one_letter_code
_entity_poly.pdbx_strand_id
1 'polypeptide(L)'
;MHSSTSLYQRLKLLKTEMYFLMVCVQIITLNHTIVHLQKCYKKSIQDNIQSLQRLIRRRLAAVEVDRDIFYDVANKTAKQIAKLRRELFGEAVHSLTKSPMEDIAENSSIRGGNNYGIKGRIDGRTIDRTGQVHEA
;
A
#
# COMPACT_ATOMS: atom_id res chain seq x y z
N MET A 1 11.44 -44.96 0.04
CA MET A 1 10.17 -44.22 -0.18
C MET A 1 10.32 -42.69 -0.02
N HIS A 2 11.49 -42.08 -0.26
CA HIS A 2 11.71 -40.64 -0.04
C HIS A 2 11.42 -39.72 -1.24
N SER A 3 11.24 -40.29 -2.43
CA SER A 3 11.14 -39.51 -3.68
C SER A 3 9.79 -38.80 -3.86
N SER A 4 8.69 -39.36 -3.34
CA SER A 4 7.34 -38.79 -3.46
C SER A 4 7.15 -37.55 -2.59
N THR A 5 7.71 -37.54 -1.38
CA THR A 5 7.62 -36.41 -0.44
C THR A 5 8.37 -35.18 -0.96
N SER A 6 9.54 -35.39 -1.57
CA SER A 6 10.35 -34.34 -2.21
C SER A 6 9.63 -33.69 -3.41
N LEU A 7 9.00 -34.50 -4.27
CA LEU A 7 8.27 -33.98 -5.44
C LEU A 7 7.03 -33.19 -5.03
N TYR A 8 6.28 -33.65 -4.03
CA TYR A 8 5.14 -32.92 -3.48
C TYR A 8 5.53 -31.55 -2.91
N GLN A 9 6.62 -31.49 -2.14
CA GLN A 9 7.12 -30.23 -1.59
C GLN A 9 7.57 -29.25 -2.68
N ARG A 10 8.23 -29.73 -3.74
CA ARG A 10 8.61 -28.90 -4.90
C ARG A 10 7.38 -28.34 -5.63
N LEU A 11 6.35 -29.15 -5.86
CA LEU A 11 5.09 -28.68 -6.45
C LEU A 11 4.39 -27.66 -5.55
N LYS A 12 4.43 -27.87 -4.23
CA LYS A 12 3.89 -26.91 -3.26
C LYS A 12 4.64 -25.58 -3.33
N LEU A 13 5.98 -25.61 -3.36
CA LEU A 13 6.81 -24.41 -3.51
C LEU A 13 6.43 -23.63 -4.78
N LEU A 14 6.39 -24.30 -5.93
CA LEU A 14 6.02 -23.67 -7.20
C LEU A 14 4.64 -23.02 -7.15
N LYS A 15 3.63 -23.72 -6.60
CA LYS A 15 2.29 -23.16 -6.42
C LYS A 15 2.28 -21.94 -5.51
N THR A 16 3.03 -21.97 -4.42
CA THR A 16 3.12 -20.85 -3.47
C THR A 16 3.83 -19.65 -4.11
N GLU A 17 4.88 -19.87 -4.90
CA GLU A 17 5.58 -18.81 -5.64
C GLU A 17 4.71 -18.18 -6.73
N MET A 18 3.97 -18.99 -7.49
CA MET A 18 2.99 -18.47 -8.46
C MET A 18 1.91 -17.62 -7.77
N TYR A 19 1.39 -18.08 -6.64
CA TYR A 19 0.41 -17.32 -5.87
C TYR A 19 0.99 -16.00 -5.35
N PHE A 20 2.24 -16.00 -4.86
CA PHE A 20 2.93 -14.79 -4.43
C PHE A 20 3.05 -13.76 -5.56
N LEU A 21 3.42 -14.20 -6.77
CA LEU A 21 3.47 -13.33 -7.95
C LEU A 21 2.10 -12.72 -8.27
N MET A 22 1.02 -13.49 -8.21
CA MET A 22 -0.34 -12.97 -8.40
C MET A 22 -0.70 -11.90 -7.37
N VAL A 23 -0.33 -12.11 -6.09
CA VAL A 23 -0.54 -11.11 -5.03
C VAL A 23 0.24 -9.83 -5.32
N CYS A 24 1.50 -9.92 -5.77
CA CYS A 24 2.28 -8.76 -6.17
C CYS A 24 1.63 -7.98 -7.33
N VAL A 25 1.11 -8.69 -8.34
CA VAL A 25 0.36 -8.07 -9.46
C VAL A 25 -0.88 -7.32 -8.95
N GLN A 26 -1.57 -7.88 -7.97
CA GLN A 26 -2.74 -7.23 -7.37
C GLN A 26 -2.36 -5.95 -6.61
N ILE A 27 -1.27 -5.96 -5.85
CA ILE A 27 -0.74 -4.76 -5.17
C ILE A 27 -0.42 -3.66 -6.19
N ILE A 28 0.26 -4.02 -7.29
CA ILE A 28 0.58 -3.07 -8.36
C ILE A 28 -0.71 -2.47 -8.95
N THR A 29 -1.70 -3.31 -9.25
CA THR A 29 -3.00 -2.87 -9.80
C THR A 29 -3.73 -1.91 -8.86
N LEU A 30 -3.74 -2.19 -7.56
CA LEU A 30 -4.33 -1.32 -6.54
C LEU A 30 -3.58 0.01 -6.44
N ASN A 31 -2.25 -0.01 -6.51
CA ASN A 31 -1.45 1.23 -6.55
C ASN A 31 -1.78 2.11 -7.76
N HIS A 32 -1.93 1.52 -8.95
CA HIS A 32 -2.38 2.26 -10.13
C HIS A 32 -3.78 2.86 -9.93
N THR A 33 -4.68 2.10 -9.30
CA THR A 33 -6.04 2.55 -8.98
C THR A 33 -6.04 3.73 -8.02
N ILE A 34 -5.21 3.71 -6.97
CA ILE A 34 -5.04 4.83 -6.03
C ILE A 34 -4.58 6.08 -6.78
N VAL A 35 -3.54 5.96 -7.62
CA VAL A 35 -3.03 7.09 -8.41
C VAL A 35 -4.12 7.67 -9.33
N HIS A 36 -4.90 6.81 -9.97
CA HIS A 36 -6.01 7.25 -10.82
C HIS A 36 -7.09 7.97 -10.00
N LEU A 37 -7.53 7.40 -8.88
CA LEU A 37 -8.53 8.02 -8.00
C LEU A 37 -8.05 9.36 -7.43
N GLN A 38 -6.77 9.49 -7.08
CA GLN A 38 -6.18 10.76 -6.65
C GLN A 38 -6.22 11.82 -7.76
N LYS A 39 -5.98 11.44 -9.02
CA LYS A 39 -6.13 12.36 -10.17
C LYS A 39 -7.58 12.80 -10.34
N CYS A 40 -8.53 11.86 -10.30
CA CYS A 40 -9.96 12.18 -10.34
C CYS A 40 -10.39 13.09 -9.19
N TYR A 41 -9.84 12.85 -7.99
CA TYR A 41 -10.11 13.67 -6.81
C TYR A 41 -9.68 15.13 -7.04
N LYS A 42 -8.44 15.34 -7.51
CA LYS A 42 -7.93 16.67 -7.88
C LYS A 42 -8.83 17.37 -8.89
N LYS A 43 -9.28 16.66 -9.93
CA LYS A 43 -10.23 17.20 -10.90
C LYS A 43 -11.58 17.59 -10.26
N SER A 44 -12.14 16.75 -9.39
CA SER A 44 -13.39 17.07 -8.68
C SER A 44 -13.29 18.27 -7.72
N ILE A 45 -12.09 18.60 -7.26
CA ILE A 45 -11.82 19.82 -6.50
C ILE A 45 -11.83 21.02 -7.45
N GLN A 46 -11.17 20.92 -8.59
CA GLN A 46 -11.17 21.97 -9.62
C GLN A 46 -12.59 22.27 -10.12
N ASP A 47 -13.40 21.23 -10.34
CA ASP A 47 -14.78 21.34 -10.80
C ASP A 47 -15.77 21.68 -9.66
N ASN A 48 -15.29 21.78 -8.40
CA ASN A 48 -16.07 22.01 -7.17
C ASN A 48 -17.28 21.05 -6.96
N ILE A 49 -17.13 19.78 -7.35
CA ILE A 49 -18.20 18.78 -7.23
C ILE A 49 -18.09 18.03 -5.89
N GLN A 50 -18.76 18.54 -4.86
CA GLN A 50 -18.66 18.04 -3.47
C GLN A 50 -19.10 16.58 -3.29
N SER A 51 -20.16 16.14 -3.99
CA SER A 51 -20.65 14.77 -3.93
C SER A 51 -19.60 13.77 -4.46
N LEU A 52 -18.96 14.13 -5.59
CA LEU A 52 -17.91 13.35 -6.21
C LEU A 52 -16.66 13.27 -5.33
N GLN A 53 -16.28 14.36 -4.68
CA GLN A 53 -15.19 14.38 -3.70
C GLN A 53 -15.42 13.37 -2.57
N ARG A 54 -16.61 13.37 -1.96
CA ARG A 54 -16.95 12.42 -0.89
C ARG A 54 -16.97 10.97 -1.38
N LEU A 55 -17.47 10.73 -2.59
CA LEU A 55 -17.46 9.41 -3.20
C LEU A 55 -16.03 8.91 -3.42
N ILE A 56 -15.16 9.75 -3.99
CA ILE A 56 -13.77 9.37 -4.28
C ILE A 56 -12.99 9.12 -3.00
N ARG A 57 -13.16 9.93 -1.94
CA ARG A 57 -12.53 9.67 -0.63
C ARG A 57 -12.91 8.31 -0.06
N ARG A 58 -14.20 7.93 -0.13
CA ARG A 58 -14.66 6.61 0.31
C ARG A 58 -14.02 5.47 -0.50
N ARG A 59 -13.92 5.65 -1.82
CA ARG A 59 -13.26 4.68 -2.70
C ARG A 59 -11.76 4.55 -2.42
N LEU A 60 -11.06 5.67 -2.20
CA LEU A 60 -9.65 5.65 -1.82
C LEU A 60 -9.42 4.85 -0.54
N ALA A 61 -10.20 5.13 0.51
CA ALA A 61 -10.10 4.41 1.77
C ALA A 61 -10.32 2.88 1.60
N ALA A 62 -11.30 2.47 0.80
CA ALA A 62 -11.54 1.06 0.53
C ALA A 62 -10.36 0.40 -0.21
N VAL A 63 -9.83 1.04 -1.25
CA VAL A 63 -8.70 0.51 -2.05
C VAL A 63 -7.41 0.45 -1.23
N GLU A 64 -7.18 1.42 -0.33
CA GLU A 64 -6.04 1.40 0.59
C GLU A 64 -6.11 0.23 1.56
N VAL A 65 -7.29 -0.03 2.15
CA VAL A 65 -7.51 -1.20 3.02
C VAL A 65 -7.26 -2.50 2.26
N ASP A 66 -7.81 -2.64 1.05
CA ASP A 66 -7.59 -3.84 0.22
C ASP A 66 -6.09 -4.05 -0.07
N ARG A 67 -5.37 -2.97 -0.41
CA ARG A 67 -3.93 -3.02 -0.70
C ARG A 67 -3.14 -3.48 0.53
N ASP A 68 -3.48 -2.97 1.70
CA ASP A 68 -2.79 -3.33 2.95
C ASP A 68 -3.03 -4.81 3.29
N ILE A 69 -4.24 -5.34 3.03
CA ILE A 69 -4.50 -6.79 3.13
C ILE A 69 -3.60 -7.58 2.19
N PHE A 70 -3.43 -7.16 0.93
CA PHE A 70 -2.54 -7.88 0.00
C PHE A 70 -1.06 -7.78 0.40
N TYR A 71 -0.61 -6.68 1.02
CA TYR A 71 0.73 -6.61 1.60
C TYR A 71 0.93 -7.63 2.72
N ASP A 72 -0.05 -7.78 3.61
CA ASP A 72 -0.02 -8.80 4.67
C ASP A 72 0.01 -10.22 4.12
N VAL A 73 -0.80 -10.48 3.09
CA VAL A 73 -0.80 -11.77 2.37
C VAL A 73 0.57 -12.01 1.74
N ALA A 74 1.12 -11.04 1.02
CA ALA A 74 2.43 -11.15 0.38
C ALA A 74 3.52 -11.49 1.41
N ASN A 75 3.54 -10.79 2.56
CA ASN A 75 4.50 -11.04 3.62
C ASN A 75 4.38 -12.46 4.20
N LYS A 76 3.14 -12.91 4.47
CA LYS A 76 2.88 -14.28 4.95
C LYS A 76 3.33 -15.33 3.93
N THR A 77 3.02 -15.13 2.65
CA THR A 77 3.39 -16.06 1.58
C THR A 77 4.91 -16.07 1.34
N ALA A 78 5.59 -14.92 1.40
CA ALA A 78 7.05 -14.85 1.31
C ALA A 78 7.74 -15.65 2.43
N LYS A 79 7.24 -15.54 3.66
CA LYS A 79 7.72 -16.36 4.80
C LYS A 79 7.51 -17.86 4.56
N GLN A 80 6.37 -18.24 3.97
CA GLN A 80 6.10 -19.64 3.61
C GLN A 80 7.06 -20.15 2.53
N ILE A 81 7.33 -19.35 1.49
CA ILE A 81 8.30 -19.67 0.43
C ILE A 81 9.69 -19.86 1.04
N ALA A 82 10.14 -18.91 1.88
CA ALA A 82 11.44 -19.00 2.54
C ALA A 82 11.56 -20.28 3.40
N LYS A 83 10.50 -20.63 4.14
CA LYS A 83 10.45 -21.88 4.91
C LYS A 83 10.54 -23.12 4.00
N LEU A 84 9.76 -23.18 2.92
CA LEU A 84 9.77 -24.30 1.98
C LEU A 84 11.12 -24.45 1.26
N ARG A 85 11.75 -23.34 0.85
CA ARG A 85 13.09 -23.37 0.24
C ARG A 85 14.15 -23.85 1.23
N ARG A 86 14.08 -23.42 2.49
CA ARG A 86 14.97 -23.91 3.55
C ARG A 86 14.81 -25.42 3.78
N GLU A 87 13.57 -25.92 3.83
CA GLU A 87 13.28 -27.35 4.01
C GLU A 87 13.75 -28.20 2.82
N LEU A 88 13.62 -27.70 1.59
CA LEU A 88 13.94 -28.44 0.36
C LEU A 88 15.41 -28.39 -0.04
N PHE A 89 16.08 -27.25 0.20
CA PHE A 89 17.41 -26.97 -0.34
C PHE A 89 18.44 -26.67 0.75
N GLY A 90 18.03 -26.60 2.03
CA GLY A 90 18.90 -26.16 3.12
C GLY A 90 19.27 -24.67 3.04
N GLU A 91 18.62 -23.90 2.16
CA GLU A 91 18.92 -22.49 1.96
C GLU A 91 18.57 -21.66 3.20
N ALA A 92 19.58 -21.03 3.80
CA ALA A 92 19.39 -20.02 4.84
C ALA A 92 18.93 -18.69 4.21
N VAL A 93 17.70 -18.66 3.67
CA VAL A 93 17.11 -17.41 3.17
C VAL A 93 16.88 -16.48 4.36
N HIS A 94 17.68 -15.43 4.44
CA HIS A 94 17.48 -14.31 5.36
C HIS A 94 16.37 -13.45 4.76
N SER A 95 15.17 -13.55 5.32
CA SER A 95 14.11 -12.60 5.00
C SER A 95 14.61 -11.20 5.35
N LEU A 96 14.72 -10.31 4.36
CA LEU A 96 14.94 -8.87 4.56
C LEU A 96 13.67 -8.27 5.18
N THR A 97 13.35 -8.68 6.41
CA THR A 97 12.43 -7.99 7.30
C THR A 97 13.25 -6.99 8.11
N LYS A 98 13.79 -5.98 7.42
CA LYS A 98 13.82 -4.66 8.01
C LYS A 98 12.69 -3.91 7.33
N SER A 99 11.55 -3.89 8.01
CA SER A 99 10.46 -3.01 7.65
C SER A 99 11.02 -1.58 7.67
N PRO A 100 10.92 -0.78 6.59
CA PRO A 100 11.23 0.65 6.65
C PRO A 100 10.34 1.40 7.65
N MET A 101 9.37 0.72 8.25
CA MET A 101 8.43 1.25 9.24
C MET A 101 9.00 1.28 10.67
N GLU A 102 10.10 0.55 10.96
CA GLU A 102 10.76 0.61 12.28
C GLU A 102 11.72 1.81 12.41
N ASP A 103 12.25 2.34 11.30
CA ASP A 103 13.11 3.54 11.31
C ASP A 103 12.32 4.87 11.35
N ILE A 104 10.98 4.82 11.25
CA ILE A 104 10.12 6.02 11.37
C ILE A 104 9.70 6.27 12.83
N ALA A 105 9.83 5.27 13.71
CA ALA A 105 9.42 5.38 15.12
C ALA A 105 10.36 6.30 15.94
N GLU A 106 11.63 6.45 15.55
CA GLU A 106 12.57 7.32 16.29
C GLU A 106 12.62 8.77 15.78
N ASN A 107 12.01 9.08 14.64
CA ASN A 107 11.93 10.46 14.12
C ASN A 107 10.52 11.08 14.15
N SER A 108 9.51 10.38 14.68
CA SER A 108 8.13 10.87 14.75
C SER A 108 7.74 11.46 16.11
N SER A 109 8.69 12.12 16.80
CA SER A 109 8.36 13.15 17.81
C SER A 109 7.98 14.49 17.15
N ILE A 110 7.08 14.44 16.16
CA ILE A 110 6.37 15.61 15.66
C ILE A 110 4.88 15.23 15.59
N ARG A 111 4.17 15.59 16.65
CA ARG A 111 2.70 15.70 16.67
C ARG A 111 2.21 16.47 15.43
N GLY A 112 1.10 16.02 14.85
CA GLY A 112 0.11 16.96 14.30
C GLY A 112 -0.69 16.52 13.08
N GLY A 113 -1.90 16.02 13.32
CA GLY A 113 -3.08 16.43 12.56
C GLY A 113 -3.39 15.66 11.27
N ASN A 114 -4.57 15.05 11.24
CA ASN A 114 -5.31 14.71 10.04
C ASN A 114 -5.29 15.87 9.05
N ASN A 115 -4.55 15.74 7.95
CA ASN A 115 -4.40 16.81 6.97
C ASN A 115 -4.82 16.31 5.58
N TYR A 116 -6.13 16.13 5.39
CA TYR A 116 -6.74 16.38 4.08
C TYR A 116 -6.81 17.90 3.86
N GLY A 117 -5.65 18.56 3.93
CA GLY A 117 -5.48 19.99 3.72
C GLY A 117 -4.63 20.18 2.47
N ILE A 118 -5.29 20.30 1.33
CA ILE A 118 -4.66 20.90 0.16
C ILE A 118 -4.47 22.37 0.51
N LYS A 119 -3.28 22.72 1.01
CA LYS A 119 -2.83 24.11 1.05
C LYS A 119 -2.47 24.48 -0.40
N GLY A 120 -3.50 24.77 -1.19
CA GLY A 120 -3.35 25.34 -2.52
C GLY A 120 -2.87 26.77 -2.38
N ARG A 121 -1.75 27.08 -3.01
CA ARG A 121 -1.29 28.45 -3.21
C ARG A 121 -1.81 28.87 -4.58
N ILE A 122 -2.82 29.74 -4.61
CA ILE A 122 -3.26 30.42 -5.83
C ILE A 122 -3.02 31.91 -5.57
N ASP A 123 -2.21 32.54 -6.42
CA ASP A 123 -2.02 33.98 -6.54
C ASP A 123 -1.76 34.75 -5.24
N GLY A 124 -0.85 34.24 -4.41
CA GLY A 124 -0.25 35.00 -3.31
C GLY A 124 -1.15 35.29 -2.10
N ARG A 125 -2.39 34.78 -2.04
CA ARG A 125 -3.29 34.99 -0.88
C ARG A 125 -3.46 33.73 -0.05
N THR A 126 -3.48 33.89 1.27
CA THR A 126 -3.68 32.79 2.22
C THR A 126 -5.14 32.77 2.65
N ILE A 127 -5.84 31.66 2.40
CA ILE A 127 -7.23 31.46 2.81
C ILE A 127 -7.23 30.62 4.08
N ASP A 128 -7.95 31.08 5.11
CA ASP A 128 -8.02 30.40 6.41
C ASP A 128 -9.16 29.37 6.48
N ARG A 129 -9.29 28.71 7.64
CA ARG A 129 -10.27 27.62 7.88
C ARG A 129 -11.73 28.08 7.87
N THR A 130 -12.00 29.38 7.82
CA THR A 130 -13.36 29.94 7.79
C THR A 130 -13.77 30.41 6.39
N GLY A 131 -12.87 30.33 5.41
CA GLY A 131 -13.12 30.82 4.06
C GLY A 131 -12.94 32.34 3.92
N GLN A 132 -12.34 33.01 4.91
CA GLN A 132 -11.99 34.42 4.80
C GLN A 132 -10.60 34.57 4.16
N VAL A 133 -10.53 35.48 3.19
CA VAL A 133 -9.31 35.82 2.45
C VAL A 133 -8.62 36.96 3.18
N HIS A 134 -7.39 36.73 3.64
CA HIS A 134 -6.53 37.80 4.14
C HIS A 134 -5.49 38.16 3.09
N GLU A 135 -5.44 39.44 2.73
CA GLU A 135 -4.35 40.04 1.98
C GLU A 135 -3.22 40.39 2.95
N ALA A 136 -1.98 40.14 2.52
CA ALA A 136 -0.80 40.61 3.23
C ALA A 136 -0.60 42.12 2.96
#